data_AF-A0A965P992-F1
#
_entry.id   AF-A0A965P992-F1
#
_cell.length_a   1.000
_cell.length_b   1.000
_cell.length_c   1.000
_cell.angle_alpha   90.00
_cell.angle_beta   90.00
_cell.angle_gamma   90.00
#
_symmetry.space_group_name_H-M   'P 1'
#
loop_
_entity.id
_entity.type
_entity.pdbx_description
1 polymer ?
#
loop_
_entity_poly.entity_id
_entity_poly.type
_entity_poly.pdbx_seq_one_letter_code
_entity_poly.pdbx_strand_id
1 'polypeptide(L)'
;MPIAKRLKDPKGGLTSAGRAFYARTEGANLKPGVKGAADTPEKMRRKGSFLTRMFSNPTGGAVKPNGKPTRRALSAAAWGEPVPRTTSAMVRLAAKGRAMLERYKRMKNA
;
A
#
# COMPACT_ATOMS: atom_id res chain seq x y z
N MET A 1 3.34 26.20 6.06
CA MET A 1 3.53 24.77 5.73
C MET A 1 2.97 24.46 4.33
N PRO A 2 3.79 23.97 3.37
CA PRO A 2 3.36 23.71 2.00
C PRO A 2 2.27 22.63 1.93
N ILE A 3 1.28 22.83 1.06
CA ILE A 3 0.06 22.00 0.91
C ILE A 3 0.40 20.51 0.76
N ALA A 4 1.45 20.19 -0.01
CA ALA A 4 1.91 18.82 -0.23
C ALA A 4 2.28 18.04 1.06
N LYS A 5 2.80 18.72 2.09
CA LYS A 5 3.12 18.08 3.38
C LYS A 5 1.87 17.74 4.20
N ARG A 6 0.75 18.44 4.01
CA ARG A 6 -0.52 18.16 4.71
C ARG A 6 -1.27 16.98 4.11
N LEU A 7 -1.12 16.73 2.81
CA LEU A 7 -1.87 15.67 2.10
C LEU A 7 -1.19 14.30 2.19
N LYS A 8 0.15 14.27 2.29
CA LYS A 8 0.95 13.05 2.32
C LYS A 8 1.41 12.76 3.75
N ASP A 9 1.12 11.57 4.28
CA ASP A 9 1.57 11.15 5.60
C ASP A 9 3.07 10.76 5.54
N PRO A 10 3.94 11.35 6.38
CA PRO A 10 5.36 10.98 6.47
C PRO A 10 5.60 9.49 6.74
N LYS A 11 4.70 8.82 7.46
CA LYS A 11 4.77 7.39 7.80
C LYS A 11 4.31 6.47 6.67
N GLY A 12 3.61 6.98 5.66
CA GLY A 12 3.07 6.16 4.57
C GLY A 12 1.69 6.60 4.08
N GLY A 13 1.45 6.63 2.76
CA GLY A 13 0.12 6.86 2.21
C GLY A 13 -0.43 8.29 2.39
N LEU A 14 -1.73 8.48 2.21
CA LEU A 14 -2.40 9.78 2.30
C LEU A 14 -2.96 10.02 3.70
N THR A 15 -2.89 11.27 4.16
CA THR A 15 -3.60 11.72 5.36
C THR A 15 -5.11 11.74 5.10
N SER A 16 -5.93 11.89 6.15
CA SER A 16 -7.37 12.08 5.99
C SER A 16 -7.69 13.34 5.17
N ALA A 17 -6.97 14.44 5.40
CA ALA A 17 -7.05 15.65 4.58
C ALA A 17 -6.63 15.39 3.13
N GLY A 18 -5.61 14.56 2.91
CA GLY A 18 -5.20 14.09 1.59
C GLY A 18 -6.34 13.42 0.84
N ARG A 19 -7.00 12.44 1.46
CA ARG A 19 -8.13 11.73 0.84
C ARG A 19 -9.32 12.67 0.59
N ALA A 20 -9.63 13.58 1.52
CA ALA A 20 -10.68 14.58 1.34
C ALA A 20 -10.38 15.56 0.20
N PHE A 21 -9.12 15.95 0.04
CA PHE A 21 -8.68 16.79 -1.09
C PHE A 21 -8.96 16.09 -2.42
N TYR A 22 -8.53 14.84 -2.58
CA TYR A 22 -8.77 14.05 -3.80
C TYR A 22 -10.26 13.80 -4.06
N ALA A 23 -11.07 13.61 -3.00
CA ALA A 23 -12.52 13.51 -3.15
C ALA A 23 -13.14 14.80 -3.69
N ARG A 24 -12.67 15.96 -3.23
CA ARG A 24 -13.18 17.27 -3.66
C ARG A 24 -12.69 17.69 -5.06
N THR A 25 -11.43 17.42 -5.39
CA THR A 25 -10.82 17.92 -6.63
C THR A 25 -10.91 16.94 -7.79
N GLU A 26 -10.86 15.63 -7.51
CA GLU A 26 -10.84 14.58 -8.53
C GLU A 26 -12.08 13.67 -8.46
N GLY A 27 -13.01 13.92 -7.52
CA GLY A 27 -14.17 13.05 -7.30
C GLY A 27 -13.81 11.67 -6.72
N ALA A 28 -12.56 11.45 -6.34
CA ALA A 28 -12.07 10.14 -5.94
C ALA A 28 -12.39 9.84 -4.46
N ASN A 29 -13.32 8.90 -4.21
CA ASN A 29 -13.62 8.44 -2.86
C ASN A 29 -12.60 7.40 -2.36
N LEU A 30 -11.37 7.85 -2.10
CA LEU A 30 -10.27 6.98 -1.70
C LEU A 30 -10.50 6.43 -0.29
N LYS A 31 -10.58 5.10 -0.18
CA LYS A 31 -10.62 4.39 1.11
C LYS A 31 -9.21 4.29 1.74
N PRO A 32 -9.07 4.28 3.08
CA PRO A 32 -7.78 4.04 3.74
C PRO A 32 -7.27 2.61 3.46
N GLY A 33 -5.95 2.43 3.60
CA GLY A 33 -5.31 1.11 3.47
C GLY A 33 -5.80 0.12 4.53
N VAL A 34 -5.81 -1.16 4.18
CA VAL A 34 -6.27 -2.24 5.07
C VAL A 34 -5.15 -2.59 6.06
N LYS A 35 -5.18 -2.04 7.28
CA LYS A 35 -4.09 -2.18 8.26
C LYS A 35 -4.08 -3.48 9.09
N GLY A 36 -5.16 -4.26 9.05
CA GLY A 36 -5.31 -5.51 9.82
C GLY A 36 -5.24 -6.77 8.96
N ALA A 37 -5.75 -7.86 9.54
CA ALA A 37 -6.01 -9.09 8.81
C ALA A 37 -6.94 -8.81 7.62
N ALA A 38 -6.60 -9.42 6.47
CA ALA A 38 -7.47 -9.43 5.31
C ALA A 38 -8.40 -10.65 5.41
N ASP A 39 -9.31 -10.59 6.38
CA ASP A 39 -10.26 -11.64 6.78
C ASP A 39 -11.50 -11.72 5.87
N THR A 40 -11.85 -10.64 5.19
CA THR A 40 -12.97 -10.62 4.23
C THR A 40 -12.50 -10.66 2.77
N PRO A 41 -13.32 -11.17 1.82
CA PRO A 41 -13.00 -11.15 0.40
C PRO A 41 -12.64 -9.76 -0.13
N GLU A 42 -13.37 -8.71 0.29
CA GLU A 42 -13.07 -7.33 -0.11
C GLU A 42 -11.70 -6.87 0.40
N LYS A 43 -11.38 -7.14 1.69
CA LYS A 43 -10.09 -6.78 2.27
C LYS A 43 -8.94 -7.54 1.58
N MET A 44 -9.12 -8.82 1.28
CA MET A 44 -8.15 -9.62 0.52
C MET A 44 -7.91 -9.04 -0.86
N ARG A 45 -8.98 -8.73 -1.59
CA ARG A 45 -8.89 -8.12 -2.93
C ARG A 45 -8.14 -6.79 -2.88
N ARG A 46 -8.52 -5.91 -1.96
CA ARG A 46 -7.94 -4.56 -1.85
C ARG A 46 -6.47 -4.61 -1.44
N LYS A 47 -6.15 -5.34 -0.36
CA LYS A 47 -4.76 -5.45 0.15
C LYS A 47 -3.88 -6.21 -0.82
N GLY A 48 -4.39 -7.33 -1.36
CA GLY A 48 -3.68 -8.14 -2.35
C GLY A 48 -3.34 -7.37 -3.62
N SER A 49 -4.30 -6.61 -4.16
CA SER A 49 -4.10 -5.78 -5.35
C SER A 49 -3.07 -4.68 -5.10
N PHE A 50 -3.17 -3.98 -3.96
CA PHE A 50 -2.21 -2.94 -3.60
C PHE A 50 -0.78 -3.48 -3.49
N LEU A 51 -0.57 -4.54 -2.71
CA LEU A 51 0.76 -5.10 -2.49
C LEU A 51 1.37 -5.64 -3.78
N THR A 52 0.56 -6.30 -4.61
CA THR A 52 1.02 -6.82 -5.90
C THR A 52 1.45 -5.67 -6.82
N ARG A 53 0.64 -4.60 -6.93
CA ARG A 53 0.96 -3.46 -7.81
C ARG A 53 2.17 -2.66 -7.32
N MET A 54 2.29 -2.46 -6.01
CA MET A 54 3.34 -1.59 -5.46
C MET A 54 4.71 -2.27 -5.38
N PHE A 55 4.76 -3.60 -5.25
CA PHE A 55 6.00 -4.29 -4.90
C PHE A 55 6.42 -5.40 -5.87
N SER A 56 5.64 -5.70 -6.92
CA SER A 56 6.02 -6.71 -7.93
C SER A 56 7.24 -6.31 -8.73
N ASN A 57 7.45 -5.00 -8.93
CA ASN A 57 8.59 -4.45 -9.64
C ASN A 57 9.33 -3.42 -8.74
N PRO A 58 10.24 -3.86 -7.86
CA PRO A 58 10.89 -3.03 -6.85
C PRO A 58 12.04 -2.18 -7.41
N THR A 59 11.83 -1.53 -8.56
CA THR A 59 12.78 -0.56 -9.13
C THR A 59 13.11 0.55 -8.12
N GLY A 60 14.39 0.93 -8.04
CA GLY A 60 14.87 1.94 -7.09
C GLY A 60 15.00 1.45 -5.64
N GLY A 61 14.72 0.17 -5.37
CA GLY A 61 14.96 -0.44 -4.06
C GLY A 61 14.07 0.05 -2.93
N ALA A 62 14.34 -0.48 -1.74
CA ALA A 62 13.54 -0.23 -0.54
C ALA A 62 14.04 0.92 0.33
N VAL A 63 15.30 1.28 0.19
CA VAL A 63 15.96 2.38 0.91
C VAL A 63 16.59 3.35 -0.07
N LYS A 64 16.66 4.61 0.32
CA LYS A 64 17.38 5.68 -0.38
C LYS A 64 18.89 5.56 -0.09
N PRO A 65 19.75 6.29 -0.83
CA PRO A 65 21.19 6.35 -0.54
C PRO A 65 21.52 6.77 0.91
N ASN A 66 20.65 7.56 1.55
CA ASN A 66 20.81 7.98 2.94
C ASN A 66 20.27 6.97 3.98
N GLY A 67 20.02 5.71 3.59
CA GLY A 67 19.53 4.64 4.47
C GLY A 67 18.06 4.73 4.90
N LYS A 68 17.36 5.83 4.58
CA LYS A 68 15.94 5.99 4.92
C LYS A 68 15.05 5.21 3.96
N PRO A 69 13.92 4.63 4.42
CA PRO A 69 12.99 3.95 3.53
C PRO A 69 12.48 4.84 2.40
N THR A 70 12.28 4.27 1.22
CA THR A 70 11.65 4.99 0.11
C THR A 70 10.18 5.27 0.40
N ARG A 71 9.58 6.20 -0.34
CA ARG A 71 8.15 6.49 -0.21
C ARG A 71 7.29 5.26 -0.53
N ARG A 72 7.74 4.46 -1.50
CA ARG A 72 7.15 3.17 -1.86
C ARG A 72 7.23 2.19 -0.69
N ALA A 73 8.38 2.07 -0.03
CA ALA A 73 8.51 1.22 1.16
C ALA A 73 7.58 1.67 2.30
N LEU A 74 7.51 2.97 2.60
CA LEU A 74 6.61 3.50 3.63
C LEU A 74 5.13 3.25 3.31
N SER A 75 4.77 3.10 2.04
CA SER A 75 3.40 2.77 1.66
C SER A 75 2.94 1.40 2.17
N ALA A 76 3.85 0.47 2.46
CA ALA A 76 3.53 -0.81 3.11
C ALA A 76 2.91 -0.61 4.51
N ALA A 77 3.47 0.30 5.32
CA ALA A 77 2.96 0.61 6.66
C ALA A 77 1.56 1.22 6.63
N ALA A 78 1.24 2.01 5.59
CA ALA A 78 -0.12 2.53 5.39
C ALA A 78 -1.17 1.43 5.18
N TRP A 79 -0.72 0.24 4.78
CA TRP A 79 -1.52 -0.97 4.55
C TRP A 79 -1.24 -2.08 5.58
N GLY A 80 -0.71 -1.71 6.75
CA GLY A 80 -0.49 -2.63 7.87
C GLY A 80 0.53 -3.72 7.60
N GLU A 81 1.44 -3.50 6.65
CA GLU A 81 2.59 -4.35 6.43
C GLU A 81 3.85 -3.68 7.01
N PRO A 82 4.85 -4.46 7.45
CA PRO A 82 6.12 -3.90 7.85
C PRO A 82 6.77 -3.14 6.70
N VAL A 83 7.49 -2.06 7.02
CA VAL A 83 8.23 -1.28 6.02
C VAL A 83 9.38 -2.13 5.48
N PRO A 84 9.39 -2.52 4.19
CA PRO A 84 10.47 -3.31 3.64
C PRO A 84 11.75 -2.46 3.61
N ARG A 85 12.88 -3.07 3.96
CA ARG A 85 14.22 -2.45 3.89
C ARG A 85 15.09 -2.98 2.77
N THR A 86 14.69 -4.12 2.18
CA THR A 86 15.38 -4.76 1.07
C THR A 86 14.44 -4.99 -0.10
N THR A 87 15.01 -5.13 -1.30
CA THR A 87 14.29 -5.54 -2.51
C THR A 87 13.61 -6.90 -2.33
N SER A 88 14.28 -7.84 -1.66
CA SER A 88 13.71 -9.16 -1.34
C SER A 88 12.47 -9.06 -0.44
N ALA A 89 12.47 -8.16 0.56
CA ALA A 89 11.30 -7.90 1.39
C ALA A 89 10.13 -7.30 0.58
N MET A 90 10.42 -6.44 -0.41
CA MET A 90 9.39 -5.96 -1.34
C MET A 90 8.79 -7.10 -2.16
N VAL A 91 9.62 -7.96 -2.74
CA VAL A 91 9.14 -9.11 -3.52
C VAL A 91 8.28 -10.04 -2.67
N ARG A 92 8.64 -10.26 -1.40
CA ARG A 92 7.82 -11.03 -0.44
C ARG A 92 6.45 -10.38 -0.20
N LEU A 93 6.38 -9.06 -0.09
CA LEU A 93 5.09 -8.35 0.01
C LEU A 93 4.25 -8.54 -1.25
N ALA A 94 4.85 -8.51 -2.44
CA ALA A 94 4.15 -8.79 -3.69
C ALA A 94 3.63 -10.23 -3.73
N ALA A 95 4.44 -11.21 -3.31
CA ALA A 95 4.04 -12.62 -3.21
C ALA A 95 2.88 -12.81 -2.23
N LYS A 96 2.94 -12.17 -1.05
CA LYS A 96 1.82 -12.12 -0.08
C LYS A 96 0.55 -11.54 -0.74
N GLY A 97 0.71 -10.48 -1.52
CA GLY A 97 -0.39 -9.86 -2.26
C GLY A 97 -1.03 -10.82 -3.27
N ARG A 98 -0.22 -11.53 -4.06
CA ARG A 98 -0.69 -12.56 -5.01
C ARG A 98 -1.43 -13.68 -4.29
N ALA A 99 -0.91 -14.18 -3.17
CA ALA A 99 -1.56 -15.23 -2.39
C ALA A 99 -2.95 -14.80 -1.88
N MET A 100 -3.12 -13.54 -1.45
CA MET A 100 -4.43 -13.00 -1.07
C MET A 100 -5.40 -12.96 -2.26
N LEU A 101 -4.91 -12.56 -3.44
CA LEU A 101 -5.74 -12.51 -4.64
C LEU A 101 -6.17 -13.90 -5.12
N GLU A 102 -5.29 -14.89 -5.04
CA GLU A 102 -5.64 -16.27 -5.38
C GLU A 102 -6.69 -16.84 -4.42
N ARG A 103 -6.57 -16.59 -3.11
CA ARG A 103 -7.62 -16.96 -2.14
C ARG A 103 -8.95 -16.27 -2.46
N TYR A 104 -8.92 -14.97 -2.75
CA TYR A 104 -10.11 -14.22 -3.16
C TYR A 104 -10.78 -14.82 -4.41
N LYS A 105 -9.99 -15.17 -5.44
CA LYS A 105 -10.52 -15.82 -6.65
C LYS A 105 -11.17 -17.16 -6.35
N ARG A 106 -10.52 -17.99 -5.52
CA ARG A 106 -11.07 -19.28 -5.09
C ARG A 106 -12.40 -19.10 -4.36
N MET A 107 -12.50 -18.15 -3.44
CA MET A 107 -13.74 -17.85 -2.71
C MET A 107 -14.86 -17.30 -3.60
N LYS A 108 -14.51 -16.61 -4.71
CA LYS A 108 -15.51 -16.09 -5.66
C LYS A 108 -16.06 -17.18 -6.58
N ASN A 109 -15.25 -18.20 -6.87
CA ASN A 109 -15.55 -19.26 -7.81
C ASN A 109 -16.01 -20.57 -7.13
N ALA A 110 -16.07 -20.58 -5.79
CA ALA A 110 -16.63 -21.66 -4.98
C ALA A 110 -18.09 -21.36 -4.67
#